data_AF-A0A2S5DM02-F1
#
_entry.id   AF-A0A2S5DM02-F1
#
_cell.length_a   1.000
_cell.length_b   1.000
_cell.length_c   1.000
_cell.angle_alpha   90.00
_cell.angle_beta   90.00
_cell.angle_gamma   90.00
#
_symmetry.space_group_name_H-M   'P 1'
#
loop_
_entity.id
_entity.type
_entity.pdbx_description
1 polymer ?
#
loop_
_entity_poly.entity_id
_entity_poly.type
_entity_poly.pdbx_seq_one_letter_code
_entity_poly.pdbx_strand_id
1 'polypeptide(L)'
;MAYQNRIRELGFKWGARLQAKAFQEHLIEELGETFLSAVDPAFAAKRMSFWIRFAPGNSTVCDMPITRHLLLAMYLFGTRDELALSLQRVSQEETAIRRTRTVEEGPTLEGAAVSMPRIAHRRRIRDELRRNPQTTIQDLWRKVYRVTSWLYEHDREWIQETLSISAADRVGGGQSAAKTVSPDDERFAALVDEAAVAMLARPGKPQQVTKERLLAVLPVRIADTPRQRERYPDTLTRVTDNRESTWHFRARRLWWAYALMSARGDAAPAREAVILSGVGHYAAQAIIEHCGWEPVLPLAAKFDALAKLSEAGITPKWEGPPAWQGRAIGGRAYQRRP
;
A
#
# COMPACT_ATOMS: atom_id res chain seq x y z
N MET A 1 18.93 13.76 -6.52
CA MET A 1 19.35 13.97 -5.11
C MET A 1 19.31 15.45 -4.70
N ALA A 2 19.88 16.39 -5.47
CA ALA A 2 19.87 17.83 -5.16
C ALA A 2 18.48 18.42 -4.82
N TYR A 3 17.46 18.21 -5.67
CA TYR A 3 16.08 18.65 -5.38
C TYR A 3 15.55 18.10 -4.05
N GLN A 4 15.77 16.81 -3.78
CA GLN A 4 15.28 16.18 -2.55
C GLN A 4 15.98 16.74 -1.31
N ASN A 5 17.28 17.03 -1.38
CA ASN A 5 18.02 17.62 -0.27
C ASN A 5 17.51 19.03 0.03
N ARG A 6 17.33 19.86 -0.99
CA ARG A 6 16.81 21.22 -0.82
C ARG A 6 15.39 21.24 -0.26
N ILE A 7 14.53 20.32 -0.71
CA ILE A 7 13.17 20.17 -0.16
C ILE A 7 13.20 19.71 1.32
N ARG A 8 14.16 18.86 1.71
CA ARG A 8 14.36 18.47 3.12
C ARG A 8 14.86 19.64 3.98
N GLU A 9 15.71 20.50 3.42
CA GLU A 9 16.18 21.73 4.08
C GLU A 9 15.03 22.71 4.32
N LEU A 10 14.09 22.81 3.37
CA LEU A 10 12.84 23.57 3.50
C LEU A 10 11.84 22.95 4.50
N GLY A 11 12.17 21.84 5.16
CA GLY A 11 11.37 21.26 6.24
C GLY A 11 10.39 20.17 5.82
N PHE A 12 10.28 19.84 4.52
CA PHE A 12 9.33 18.84 4.02
C PHE A 12 9.84 17.39 4.20
N LYS A 13 10.07 16.99 5.47
CA LYS A 13 10.55 15.64 5.84
C LYS A 13 9.78 15.03 7.02
N TRP A 14 9.75 13.71 7.09
CA TRP A 14 9.30 12.94 8.26
C TRP A 14 10.28 11.78 8.50
N GLY A 15 11.19 11.97 9.47
CA GLY A 15 12.37 11.11 9.60
C GLY A 15 13.20 11.12 8.31
N ALA A 16 13.49 9.94 7.76
CA ALA A 16 14.21 9.78 6.50
C ALA A 16 13.33 9.96 5.23
N ARG A 17 12.00 10.12 5.38
CA ARG A 17 11.07 10.21 4.25
C ARG A 17 10.86 11.66 3.81
N LEU A 18 10.76 11.88 2.50
CA LEU A 18 10.41 13.16 1.90
C LEU A 18 8.89 13.35 1.86
N GLN A 19 8.38 14.49 2.31
CA GLN A 19 6.95 14.83 2.24
C GLN A 19 6.62 15.53 0.90
N ALA A 20 6.73 14.79 -0.20
CA ALA A 20 6.56 15.34 -1.55
C ALA A 20 5.18 15.97 -1.81
N LYS A 21 4.12 15.43 -1.21
CA LYS A 21 2.75 15.97 -1.36
C LYS A 21 2.60 17.33 -0.68
N ALA A 22 3.09 17.46 0.56
CA ALA A 22 3.07 18.72 1.30
C ALA A 22 3.90 19.80 0.59
N PHE A 23 5.06 19.42 0.03
CA PHE A 23 5.85 20.32 -0.80
C PHE A 23 5.11 20.75 -2.07
N GLN A 24 4.40 19.84 -2.74
CA GLN A 24 3.62 20.17 -3.92
C GLN A 24 2.48 21.14 -3.60
N GLU A 25 1.78 20.95 -2.48
CA GLU A 25 0.73 21.87 -2.02
C GLU A 25 1.33 23.26 -1.74
N HIS A 26 2.47 23.34 -1.06
CA HIS A 26 3.18 24.60 -0.82
C HIS A 26 3.63 25.30 -2.11
N LEU A 27 4.14 24.55 -3.09
CA LEU A 27 4.57 25.10 -4.37
C LEU A 27 3.40 25.73 -5.16
N ILE A 28 2.19 25.17 -5.00
CA ILE A 28 0.97 25.69 -5.63
C ILE A 28 0.55 26.99 -4.96
N GLU A 29 0.61 27.02 -3.63
CA GLU A 29 0.31 28.21 -2.84
C GLU A 29 1.26 29.38 -3.21
N GLU A 30 2.55 29.11 -3.34
CA GLU A 30 3.57 30.14 -3.59
C GLU A 30 3.61 30.63 -5.05
N LEU A 31 3.47 29.73 -6.03
CA LEU A 31 3.55 30.10 -7.45
C LEU A 31 2.20 30.48 -8.05
N GLY A 32 1.10 30.07 -7.42
CA GLY A 32 -0.27 30.35 -7.86
C GLY A 32 -0.73 29.50 -9.04
N GLU A 33 -2.03 29.18 -9.05
CA GLU A 33 -2.63 28.31 -10.07
C GLU A 33 -2.55 28.88 -11.50
N THR A 34 -2.62 30.21 -11.64
CA THR A 34 -2.58 30.90 -12.95
C THR A 34 -1.23 30.70 -13.64
N PHE A 35 -0.13 30.95 -12.92
CA PHE A 35 1.22 30.76 -13.46
C PHE A 35 1.46 29.28 -13.77
N LEU A 36 1.12 28.40 -12.82
CA LEU A 36 1.32 26.96 -12.98
C LEU A 36 0.53 26.37 -14.16
N SER A 37 -0.68 26.85 -14.40
CA SER A 37 -1.49 26.46 -15.56
C SER A 37 -0.91 26.96 -16.89
N ALA A 38 -0.23 28.11 -16.89
CA ALA A 38 0.43 28.63 -18.09
C ALA A 38 1.72 27.86 -18.44
N VAL A 39 2.48 27.42 -17.42
CA VAL A 39 3.81 26.80 -17.64
C VAL A 39 3.80 25.28 -17.67
N ASP A 40 2.82 24.59 -17.06
CA ASP A 40 2.73 23.12 -17.08
C ASP A 40 1.38 22.62 -17.62
N PRO A 41 1.35 22.03 -18.84
CA PRO A 41 0.12 21.52 -19.44
C PRO A 41 -0.57 20.40 -18.64
N ALA A 42 0.16 19.64 -17.83
CA ALA A 42 -0.46 18.62 -16.97
C ALA A 42 -1.12 19.26 -15.74
N PHE A 43 -0.55 20.34 -15.22
CA PHE A 43 -1.19 21.14 -14.17
C PHE A 43 -2.47 21.79 -14.70
N ALA A 44 -2.41 22.44 -15.87
CA ALA A 44 -3.57 23.04 -16.53
C ALA A 44 -4.71 22.03 -16.75
N ALA A 45 -4.36 20.82 -17.18
CA ALA A 45 -5.29 19.72 -17.38
C ALA A 45 -5.75 19.01 -16.08
N LYS A 46 -5.37 19.52 -14.89
CA LYS A 46 -5.64 18.92 -13.57
C LYS A 46 -5.16 17.47 -13.44
N ARG A 47 -4.15 17.06 -14.22
CA ARG A 47 -3.53 15.72 -14.20
C ARG A 47 -2.36 15.68 -13.22
N MET A 48 -2.66 15.95 -11.95
CA MET A 48 -1.65 16.16 -10.92
C MET A 48 -1.17 14.87 -10.22
N SER A 49 -1.75 13.73 -10.59
CA SER A 49 -1.25 12.42 -10.17
C SER A 49 0.18 12.24 -10.68
N PHE A 50 1.16 12.20 -9.77
CA PHE A 50 2.59 12.12 -10.10
C PHE A 50 3.13 13.34 -10.84
N TRP A 51 2.60 14.54 -10.56
CA TRP A 51 3.06 15.79 -11.16
C TRP A 51 4.55 16.02 -10.87
N ILE A 52 4.92 16.05 -9.60
CA ILE A 52 6.31 16.11 -9.16
C ILE A 52 6.73 14.73 -8.64
N ARG A 53 7.71 14.11 -9.31
CA ARG A 53 8.25 12.81 -8.96
C ARG A 53 9.70 12.93 -8.57
N PHE A 54 10.07 12.17 -7.56
CA PHE A 54 11.46 11.97 -7.18
C PHE A 54 11.76 10.48 -7.28
N ALA A 55 12.82 10.11 -7.99
CA ALA A 55 13.20 8.71 -8.12
C ALA A 55 13.50 8.11 -6.73
N PRO A 56 13.01 6.90 -6.43
CA PRO A 56 13.36 6.20 -5.20
C PRO A 56 14.80 5.68 -5.29
N GLY A 57 15.65 6.04 -4.31
CA GLY A 57 17.03 5.56 -4.19
C GLY A 57 18.09 6.48 -4.78
N ASN A 58 19.34 5.99 -4.85
CA ASN A 58 20.53 6.71 -5.36
C ASN A 58 20.53 6.91 -6.89
N SER A 59 19.35 6.98 -7.51
CA SER A 59 19.24 7.34 -8.91
C SER A 59 19.30 8.86 -9.05
N THR A 60 20.27 9.33 -9.83
CA THR A 60 20.42 10.74 -10.21
C THR A 60 19.39 11.16 -11.26
N VAL A 61 18.72 10.20 -11.91
CA VAL A 61 17.76 10.46 -12.99
C VAL A 61 16.37 10.68 -12.42
N CYS A 62 15.88 11.90 -12.56
CA CYS A 62 14.50 12.26 -12.25
C CYS A 62 13.71 12.30 -13.57
N ASP A 63 12.86 11.28 -13.78
CA ASP A 63 12.02 11.13 -14.98
C ASP A 63 10.82 12.09 -14.90
N MET A 64 11.07 13.34 -15.27
CA MET A 64 10.08 14.40 -15.39
C MET A 64 10.33 15.24 -16.65
N PRO A 65 9.29 15.85 -17.25
CA PRO A 65 9.45 16.82 -18.32
C PRO A 65 10.39 17.97 -17.92
N ILE A 66 11.17 18.48 -18.89
CA ILE A 66 12.14 19.57 -18.68
C ILE A 66 11.53 20.79 -17.99
N THR A 67 10.29 21.13 -18.31
CA THR A 67 9.58 22.28 -17.72
C THR A 67 9.42 22.16 -16.21
N ARG A 68 9.25 20.95 -15.67
CA ARG A 68 9.17 20.72 -14.21
C ARG A 68 10.53 20.80 -13.55
N HIS A 69 11.59 20.39 -14.23
CA HIS A 69 12.95 20.60 -13.75
C HIS A 69 13.29 22.08 -13.68
N LEU A 70 12.91 22.85 -14.70
CA LEU A 70 13.08 24.30 -14.71
C LEU A 70 12.29 24.99 -13.59
N LEU A 71 11.03 24.58 -13.40
CA LEU A 71 10.19 25.11 -12.33
C LEU A 71 10.76 24.81 -10.93
N LEU A 72 11.20 23.57 -10.68
CA LEU A 72 11.85 23.20 -9.43
C LEU A 72 13.19 23.90 -9.25
N ALA A 73 13.98 24.05 -10.31
CA ALA A 73 15.26 24.74 -10.27
C ALA A 73 15.09 26.21 -9.89
N MET A 74 14.17 26.89 -10.58
CA MET A 74 13.80 28.28 -10.30
C MET A 74 13.34 28.45 -8.86
N TYR A 75 12.43 27.59 -8.39
CA TYR A 75 11.84 27.75 -7.06
C TYR A 75 12.82 27.38 -5.93
N LEU A 76 13.55 26.26 -6.05
CA LEU A 76 14.38 25.74 -4.96
C LEU A 76 15.75 26.42 -4.83
N PHE A 77 16.26 26.96 -5.92
CA PHE A 77 17.62 27.50 -6.00
C PHE A 77 17.68 28.92 -6.54
N GLY A 78 16.60 29.46 -7.14
CA GLY A 78 16.56 30.83 -7.66
C GLY A 78 17.43 31.08 -8.90
N THR A 79 18.66 30.58 -8.91
CA THR A 79 19.68 30.80 -9.94
C THR A 79 20.27 29.48 -10.43
N ARG A 80 20.82 29.52 -11.66
CA ARG A 80 21.57 28.41 -12.24
C ARG A 80 22.77 28.03 -11.40
N ASP A 81 23.47 29.02 -10.84
CA ASP A 81 24.73 28.80 -10.15
C ASP A 81 24.51 28.12 -8.79
N GLU A 82 23.45 28.47 -8.05
CA GLU A 82 23.05 27.76 -6.84
C GLU A 82 22.66 26.30 -7.12
N LEU A 83 21.93 26.05 -8.21
CA LEU A 83 21.63 24.68 -8.65
C LEU A 83 22.91 23.91 -8.99
N ALA A 84 23.84 24.51 -9.73
CA ALA A 84 25.09 23.87 -10.12
C ALA A 84 25.95 23.51 -8.90
N LEU A 85 26.06 24.41 -7.92
CA LEU A 85 26.75 24.16 -6.65
C LEU A 85 26.10 23.00 -5.88
N SER A 86 24.77 22.96 -5.82
CA SER A 86 24.04 21.87 -5.16
C SER A 86 24.29 20.51 -5.83
N LEU A 87 24.32 20.47 -7.17
CA LEU A 87 24.63 19.25 -7.93
C LEU A 87 26.08 18.79 -7.71
N GLN A 88 27.03 19.72 -7.62
CA GLN A 88 28.44 19.40 -7.35
C GLN A 88 28.61 18.79 -5.95
N ARG A 89 27.98 19.36 -4.92
CA ARG A 89 28.02 18.83 -3.54
C ARG A 89 27.51 17.39 -3.48
N VAL A 90 26.36 17.13 -4.11
CA VAL A 90 25.78 15.78 -4.19
C VAL A 90 26.74 14.79 -4.88
N SER A 91 27.39 15.21 -5.98
CA SER A 91 28.37 14.36 -6.68
C SER A 91 29.61 14.05 -5.82
N GLN A 92 30.08 15.03 -5.05
CA GLN A 92 31.19 14.85 -4.11
C GLN A 92 30.82 13.92 -2.94
N GLU A 93 29.61 14.04 -2.38
CA GLU A 93 29.11 13.14 -1.34
C GLU A 93 28.96 11.71 -1.87
N GLU A 94 28.42 11.52 -3.08
CA GLU A 94 28.27 10.21 -3.72
C GLU A 94 29.64 9.56 -4.01
N THR A 95 30.65 10.35 -4.38
CA THR A 95 32.02 9.85 -4.61
C THR A 95 32.77 9.54 -3.31
N ALA A 96 32.56 10.32 -2.25
CA ALA A 96 33.12 10.04 -0.92
C ALA A 96 32.56 8.74 -0.32
N ILE A 97 31.25 8.51 -0.43
CA ILE A 97 30.58 7.27 0.03
C ILE A 97 31.05 6.05 -0.77
N ARG A 98 31.41 6.22 -2.05
CA ARG A 98 31.98 5.12 -2.86
C ARG A 98 33.44 4.81 -2.48
N ARG A 99 34.24 5.81 -2.09
CA ARG A 99 35.64 5.62 -1.67
C ARG A 99 35.78 4.95 -0.31
N THR A 100 34.91 5.27 0.65
CA THR A 100 34.87 4.60 1.96
C THR A 100 34.38 3.14 1.90
N ARG A 101 33.91 2.66 0.74
CA ARG A 101 33.51 1.25 0.56
C ARG A 101 34.63 0.36 0.00
N THR A 102 35.81 0.89 -0.26
CA THR A 102 36.95 0.17 -0.87
C THR A 102 38.18 0.05 0.01
N VAL A 103 38.25 0.71 1.17
CA VAL A 103 39.36 0.56 2.12
C VAL A 103 38.79 0.63 3.53
N GLU A 104 38.78 -0.51 4.21
CA GLU A 104 39.24 -0.73 5.61
C GLU A 104 38.62 -2.02 6.18
N GLU A 105 39.46 -3.06 6.25
CA GLU A 105 39.37 -4.13 7.24
C GLU A 105 40.12 -3.69 8.50
N GLY A 106 39.45 -3.81 9.66
CA GLY A 106 40.04 -3.87 11.01
C GLY A 106 39.90 -2.61 11.89
N PRO A 107 40.09 -2.72 13.22
CA PRO A 107 39.54 -3.68 14.18
C PRO A 107 38.49 -2.98 15.08
N THR A 108 37.38 -3.65 15.42
CA THR A 108 36.36 -3.05 16.30
C THR A 108 36.76 -3.22 17.76
N LEU A 109 37.07 -2.09 18.38
CA LEU A 109 37.25 -1.88 19.82
C LEU A 109 36.01 -2.36 20.61
N GLU A 110 36.28 -3.15 21.64
CA GLU A 110 35.32 -3.54 22.66
C GLU A 110 34.90 -2.36 23.54
N GLY A 111 33.63 -2.40 23.96
CA GLY A 111 33.21 -1.95 25.29
C GLY A 111 32.95 -0.45 25.50
N ALA A 112 31.69 -0.02 25.31
CA ALA A 112 30.95 0.85 26.24
C ALA A 112 29.64 1.40 25.61
N ALA A 113 28.54 0.62 25.63
CA ALA A 113 27.15 1.12 25.56
C ALA A 113 26.05 0.03 25.68
N VAL A 114 26.35 -1.19 26.16
CA VAL A 114 25.48 -2.37 25.91
C VAL A 114 24.24 -2.46 26.83
N SER A 115 24.14 -1.65 27.90
CA SER A 115 23.12 -1.93 28.94
C SER A 115 21.70 -1.40 28.61
N MET A 116 21.56 -0.21 28.02
CA MET A 116 20.25 0.45 27.90
C MET A 116 19.31 -0.15 26.84
N PRO A 117 19.77 -0.55 25.63
CA PRO A 117 18.89 -1.19 24.64
C PRO A 117 18.45 -2.59 25.08
N ARG A 118 19.36 -3.39 25.66
CA ARG A 118 19.10 -4.77 26.07
C ARG A 118 17.98 -4.87 27.10
N ILE A 119 18.03 -4.06 28.16
CA ILE A 119 17.00 -4.06 29.22
C ILE A 119 15.64 -3.63 28.66
N ALA A 120 15.61 -2.58 27.82
CA ALA A 120 14.39 -2.08 27.20
C ALA A 120 13.76 -3.12 26.25
N HIS A 121 14.58 -3.81 25.45
CA HIS A 121 14.17 -4.87 24.55
C HIS A 121 13.66 -6.11 25.30
N ARG A 122 14.38 -6.58 26.33
CA ARG A 122 13.94 -7.67 27.21
C ARG A 122 12.61 -7.35 27.92
N ARG A 123 12.43 -6.11 28.39
CA ARG A 123 11.16 -5.65 28.99
C ARG A 123 10.03 -5.71 27.98
N ARG A 124 10.25 -5.25 26.75
CA ARG A 124 9.23 -5.24 25.70
C ARG A 124 8.76 -6.65 25.32
N ILE A 125 9.66 -7.63 25.27
CA ILE A 125 9.31 -9.05 25.03
C ILE A 125 8.52 -9.62 26.23
N ARG A 126 8.95 -9.35 27.46
CA ARG A 126 8.21 -9.76 28.67
C ARG A 126 6.80 -9.18 28.70
N ASP A 127 6.62 -7.91 28.36
CA ASP A 127 5.30 -7.29 28.30
C ASP A 127 4.39 -7.95 27.26
N GLU A 128 4.93 -8.35 26.10
CA GLU A 128 4.16 -9.07 25.07
C GLU A 128 3.77 -10.48 25.55
N LEU A 129 4.69 -11.18 26.22
CA LEU A 129 4.41 -12.50 26.80
C LEU A 129 3.40 -12.41 27.95
N ARG A 130 3.43 -11.36 28.77
CA ARG A 130 2.39 -11.10 29.79
C ARG A 130 1.02 -10.83 29.16
N ARG A 131 0.96 -10.02 28.10
CA ARG A 131 -0.31 -9.71 27.41
C ARG A 131 -0.87 -10.92 26.67
N ASN A 132 0.00 -11.78 26.15
CA ASN A 132 -0.39 -12.98 25.43
C ASN A 132 0.63 -14.11 25.68
N PRO A 133 0.39 -14.96 26.68
CA PRO A 133 1.31 -16.05 27.05
C PRO A 133 1.52 -17.11 25.95
N GLN A 134 0.63 -17.16 24.95
CA GLN A 134 0.71 -18.06 23.80
C GLN A 134 1.55 -17.49 22.64
N THR A 135 2.21 -16.34 22.83
CA THR A 135 3.03 -15.71 21.79
C THR A 135 4.22 -16.60 21.43
N THR A 136 4.28 -17.03 20.17
CA THR A 136 5.41 -17.81 19.63
C THR A 136 6.54 -16.89 19.14
N ILE A 137 7.71 -17.47 18.86
CA ILE A 137 8.81 -16.71 18.23
C ILE A 137 8.36 -16.08 16.90
N GLN A 138 7.53 -16.78 16.11
CA GLN A 138 6.98 -16.26 14.85
C GLN A 138 6.04 -15.06 15.08
N ASP A 139 5.29 -15.06 16.19
CA ASP A 139 4.45 -13.93 16.57
C ASP A 139 5.27 -12.71 17.00
N LEU A 140 6.40 -12.92 17.68
CA LEU A 140 7.34 -11.85 18.03
C LEU A 140 7.97 -11.23 16.78
N TRP A 141 8.40 -12.05 15.82
CA TRP A 141 8.87 -11.58 14.52
C TRP A 141 7.83 -10.73 13.79
N ARG A 142 6.54 -11.08 13.89
CA ARG A 142 5.45 -10.34 13.25
C ARG A 142 5.09 -9.04 13.97
N LYS A 143 5.00 -9.04 15.30
CA LYS A 143 4.48 -7.91 16.10
C LYS A 143 5.54 -6.95 16.60
N VAL A 144 6.73 -7.45 16.93
CA VAL A 144 7.84 -6.71 17.53
C VAL A 144 9.15 -7.01 16.82
N TYR A 145 9.12 -6.98 15.48
CA TYR A 145 10.23 -7.34 14.59
C TYR A 145 11.58 -6.74 14.99
N ARG A 146 11.66 -5.42 15.17
CA ARG A 146 12.92 -4.72 15.47
C ARG A 146 13.56 -5.18 16.79
N VAL A 147 12.73 -5.42 17.81
CA VAL A 147 13.18 -5.88 19.13
C VAL A 147 13.63 -7.34 19.05
N THR A 148 12.86 -8.16 18.32
CA THR A 148 13.14 -9.59 18.12
C THR A 148 14.43 -9.79 17.34
N SER A 149 14.64 -9.05 16.24
CA SER A 149 15.86 -9.08 15.43
C SER A 149 17.09 -8.73 16.25
N TRP A 150 17.03 -7.64 17.01
CA TRP A 150 18.16 -7.18 17.83
C TRP A 150 18.52 -8.20 18.92
N LEU A 151 17.52 -8.77 19.62
CA LEU A 151 17.77 -9.82 20.61
C LEU A 151 18.26 -11.12 19.98
N TYR A 152 17.85 -11.45 18.76
CA TYR A 152 18.36 -12.65 18.08
C TYR A 152 19.84 -12.51 17.68
N GLU A 153 20.28 -11.29 17.40
CA GLU A 153 21.66 -10.97 17.01
C GLU A 153 22.59 -10.80 18.22
N HIS A 154 22.06 -10.27 19.34
CA HIS A 154 22.89 -9.86 20.48
C HIS A 154 22.56 -10.55 21.82
N ASP A 155 21.52 -11.37 21.89
CA ASP A 155 20.99 -11.96 23.13
C ASP A 155 20.10 -13.21 22.87
N ARG A 156 20.58 -14.09 21.98
CA ARG A 156 19.79 -15.19 21.42
C ARG A 156 19.39 -16.24 22.45
N GLU A 157 20.28 -16.57 23.37
CA GLU A 157 20.05 -17.56 24.42
C GLU A 157 18.89 -17.10 25.33
N TRP A 158 18.90 -15.83 25.74
CA TRP A 158 17.85 -15.27 26.58
C TRP A 158 16.46 -15.37 25.94
N ILE A 159 16.32 -15.04 24.64
CA ILE A 159 15.01 -15.09 23.98
C ILE A 159 14.52 -16.54 23.79
N GLN A 160 15.43 -17.49 23.58
CA GLN A 160 15.09 -18.91 23.48
C GLN A 160 14.66 -19.48 24.85
N GLU A 161 15.41 -19.21 25.92
CA GLU A 161 15.08 -19.63 27.28
C GLU A 161 13.76 -19.01 27.75
N THR A 162 13.56 -17.70 27.52
CA THR A 162 12.34 -17.01 27.93
C THR A 162 11.08 -17.61 27.28
N LEU A 163 11.19 -18.05 26.02
CA LEU A 163 10.10 -18.71 25.30
C LEU A 163 9.89 -20.16 25.76
N SER A 164 10.96 -20.86 26.14
CA SER A 164 10.89 -22.22 26.69
C SER A 164 10.29 -22.26 28.10
N ILE A 165 10.65 -21.32 28.97
CA ILE A 165 10.04 -21.16 30.30
C ILE A 165 8.56 -20.83 30.17
N SER A 166 8.23 -19.87 29.29
CA SER A 166 6.83 -19.54 28.97
C SER A 166 6.06 -20.70 28.34
N ALA A 167 6.74 -21.73 27.80
CA ALA A 167 6.12 -22.95 27.29
C ALA A 167 5.91 -24.01 28.38
N ALA A 168 6.82 -24.10 29.36
CA ALA A 168 6.67 -24.97 30.53
C ALA A 168 5.53 -24.51 31.44
N ASP A 169 5.35 -23.20 31.64
CA ASP A 169 4.21 -22.63 32.37
C ASP A 169 2.85 -22.89 31.69
N ARG A 170 2.82 -23.31 30.41
CA ARG A 170 1.58 -23.66 29.68
C ARG A 170 0.97 -24.96 30.17
N VAL A 171 1.75 -25.84 30.80
CA VAL A 171 1.29 -27.15 31.27
C VAL A 171 0.61 -27.04 32.65
N GLY A 172 0.89 -25.99 33.42
CA GLY A 172 0.38 -25.83 34.79
C GLY A 172 -0.78 -24.85 35.00
N GLY A 173 -1.16 -24.03 34.01
CA GLY A 173 -1.98 -22.82 34.27
C GLY A 173 -3.21 -22.62 33.37
N GLY A 174 -3.76 -23.65 32.75
CA GLY A 174 -4.89 -23.53 31.82
C GLY A 174 -6.22 -23.96 32.41
N GLN A 175 -6.83 -23.18 33.32
CA GLN A 175 -8.27 -23.32 33.57
C GLN A 175 -9.02 -22.92 32.30
N SER A 176 -9.61 -23.92 31.65
CA SER A 176 -10.44 -23.82 30.46
C SER A 176 -11.69 -22.97 30.73
N ALA A 177 -11.63 -21.67 30.45
CA ALA A 177 -12.83 -20.88 30.25
C ALA A 177 -13.47 -21.32 28.93
N ALA A 178 -14.68 -21.89 29.00
CA ALA A 178 -15.41 -22.42 27.85
C ALA A 178 -15.43 -21.42 26.69
N LYS A 179 -15.05 -21.90 25.49
CA LYS A 179 -15.10 -21.17 24.22
C LYS A 179 -16.55 -20.94 23.81
N THR A 180 -17.21 -19.95 24.40
CA THR A 180 -18.57 -19.58 24.00
C THR A 180 -18.51 -18.62 22.81
N VAL A 181 -19.09 -19.06 21.70
CA VAL A 181 -19.43 -18.22 20.53
C VAL A 181 -20.27 -17.03 21.01
N SER A 182 -20.05 -15.86 20.40
CA SER A 182 -20.79 -14.65 20.74
C SER A 182 -22.26 -14.79 20.32
N PRO A 183 -23.24 -14.36 21.13
CA PRO A 183 -24.66 -14.35 20.72
C PRO A 183 -24.93 -13.41 19.53
N ASP A 184 -24.07 -12.42 19.32
CA ASP A 184 -24.14 -11.50 18.18
C ASP A 184 -23.58 -12.06 16.86
N ASP A 185 -22.97 -13.25 16.84
CA ASP A 185 -22.24 -13.73 15.66
C ASP A 185 -23.12 -13.86 14.42
N GLU A 186 -24.30 -14.47 14.55
CA GLU A 186 -25.26 -14.60 13.45
C GLU A 186 -25.75 -13.23 12.95
N ARG A 187 -26.05 -12.32 13.87
CA ARG A 187 -26.49 -10.95 13.55
C ARG A 187 -25.40 -10.17 12.81
N PHE A 188 -24.15 -10.30 13.22
CA PHE A 188 -23.02 -9.66 12.55
C PHE A 188 -22.72 -10.28 11.20
N ALA A 189 -22.86 -11.61 11.05
CA ALA A 189 -22.77 -12.29 9.77
C ALA A 189 -23.79 -11.74 8.75
N ALA A 190 -25.05 -11.56 9.16
CA ALA A 190 -26.08 -10.95 8.32
C ALA A 190 -25.76 -9.50 7.91
N LEU A 191 -25.26 -8.67 8.85
CA LEU A 191 -24.83 -7.30 8.55
C LEU A 191 -23.69 -7.27 7.51
N VAL A 192 -22.79 -8.26 7.53
CA VAL A 192 -21.72 -8.38 6.54
C VAL A 192 -22.27 -8.71 5.16
N ASP A 193 -23.23 -9.63 5.06
CA ASP A 193 -23.90 -9.98 3.80
C ASP A 193 -24.62 -8.76 3.20
N GLU A 194 -25.42 -8.05 4.01
CA GLU A 194 -26.12 -6.83 3.60
C GLU A 194 -25.15 -5.73 3.14
N ALA A 195 -24.08 -5.50 3.91
CA ALA A 195 -23.06 -4.51 3.58
C ALA A 195 -22.35 -4.84 2.26
N ALA A 196 -22.06 -6.12 2.01
CA ALA A 196 -21.42 -6.53 0.76
C ALA A 196 -22.28 -6.22 -0.46
N VAL A 197 -23.58 -6.56 -0.39
CA VAL A 197 -24.56 -6.24 -1.44
C VAL A 197 -24.66 -4.73 -1.67
N ALA A 198 -24.81 -3.95 -0.58
CA ALA A 198 -24.91 -2.50 -0.66
C ALA A 198 -23.64 -1.85 -1.25
N MET A 199 -22.46 -2.33 -0.89
CA MET A 199 -21.19 -1.82 -1.43
C MET A 199 -21.01 -2.12 -2.91
N LEU A 200 -21.46 -3.29 -3.38
CA LEU A 200 -21.41 -3.65 -4.80
C LEU A 200 -22.41 -2.85 -5.64
N ALA A 201 -23.60 -2.59 -5.11
CA ALA A 201 -24.67 -1.83 -5.76
C ALA A 201 -24.50 -0.31 -5.70
N ARG A 202 -23.52 0.19 -4.93
CA ARG A 202 -23.32 1.62 -4.70
C ARG A 202 -23.08 2.38 -6.03
N PRO A 203 -23.82 3.47 -6.31
CA PRO A 203 -23.67 4.22 -7.55
C PRO A 203 -22.34 4.99 -7.61
N GLY A 204 -21.93 5.32 -8.83
CA GLY A 204 -20.70 6.06 -9.11
C GLY A 204 -19.48 5.15 -9.31
N LYS A 205 -18.29 5.69 -9.09
CA LYS A 205 -17.04 4.98 -9.35
C LYS A 205 -16.90 3.76 -8.41
N PRO A 206 -16.74 2.54 -8.96
CA PRO A 206 -16.67 1.34 -8.14
C PRO A 206 -15.53 1.38 -7.13
N GLN A 207 -15.86 0.84 -5.96
CA GLN A 207 -14.99 0.72 -4.80
C GLN A 207 -14.88 -0.76 -4.43
N GLN A 208 -13.67 -1.24 -4.12
CA GLN A 208 -13.46 -2.67 -3.85
C GLN A 208 -14.08 -3.06 -2.51
N VAL A 209 -14.76 -4.20 -2.46
CA VAL A 209 -15.24 -4.80 -1.20
C VAL A 209 -14.10 -5.56 -0.54
N THR A 210 -13.43 -4.92 0.43
CA THR A 210 -12.31 -5.54 1.17
C THR A 210 -12.76 -6.02 2.54
N LYS A 211 -11.98 -6.91 3.16
CA LYS A 211 -12.26 -7.40 4.53
C LYS A 211 -12.35 -6.23 5.51
N GLU A 212 -11.47 -5.25 5.38
CA GLU A 212 -11.41 -4.08 6.26
C GLU A 212 -12.69 -3.24 6.17
N ARG A 213 -13.27 -3.13 4.97
CA ARG A 213 -14.53 -2.39 4.76
C ARG A 213 -15.72 -3.13 5.32
N LEU A 214 -15.78 -4.45 5.12
CA LEU A 214 -16.82 -5.29 5.71
C LEU A 214 -16.74 -5.28 7.25
N LEU A 215 -15.53 -5.34 7.82
CA LEU A 215 -15.36 -5.26 9.28
C LEU A 215 -15.70 -3.86 9.84
N ALA A 216 -15.53 -2.80 9.05
CA ALA A 216 -15.81 -1.44 9.47
C ALA A 216 -17.31 -1.11 9.61
N VAL A 217 -18.21 -1.93 9.04
CA VAL A 217 -19.67 -1.74 9.21
C VAL A 217 -20.20 -2.32 10.50
N LEU A 218 -19.42 -3.17 11.18
CA LEU A 218 -19.85 -3.82 12.40
C LEU A 218 -19.91 -2.81 13.56
N PRO A 219 -20.86 -2.96 14.51
CA PRO A 219 -21.00 -2.06 15.65
C PRO A 219 -19.85 -2.20 16.65
N VAL A 220 -19.00 -3.22 16.49
CA VAL A 220 -17.82 -3.47 17.31
C VAL A 220 -16.61 -3.74 16.44
N ARG A 221 -15.43 -3.35 16.92
CA ARG A 221 -14.17 -3.58 16.21
C ARG A 221 -13.72 -5.03 16.35
N ILE A 222 -13.88 -5.81 15.29
CA ILE A 222 -13.41 -7.19 15.20
C ILE A 222 -12.15 -7.26 14.34
N ALA A 223 -11.13 -7.98 14.82
CA ALA A 223 -9.91 -8.26 14.06
C ALA A 223 -9.89 -9.73 13.62
N ASP A 224 -9.41 -10.00 12.39
CA ASP A 224 -9.30 -11.36 11.83
C ASP A 224 -8.12 -12.12 12.48
N THR A 225 -8.31 -12.57 13.72
CA THR A 225 -7.33 -13.30 14.55
C THR A 225 -7.90 -14.65 15.00
N PRO A 226 -7.08 -15.66 15.32
CA PRO A 226 -7.57 -16.99 15.72
C PRO A 226 -8.61 -16.94 16.86
N ARG A 227 -8.34 -16.15 17.91
CA ARG A 227 -9.26 -15.95 19.04
C ARG A 227 -10.61 -15.36 18.62
N GLN A 228 -10.61 -14.43 17.67
CA GLN A 228 -11.86 -13.82 17.20
C GLN A 228 -12.60 -14.74 16.23
N ARG A 229 -11.91 -15.63 15.49
CA ARG A 229 -12.57 -16.68 14.70
C ARG A 229 -13.25 -17.73 15.56
N GLU A 230 -12.74 -18.00 16.75
CA GLU A 230 -13.45 -18.86 17.71
C GLU A 230 -14.68 -18.18 18.31
N ARG A 231 -14.63 -16.85 18.49
CA ARG A 231 -15.72 -16.07 19.09
C ARG A 231 -16.80 -15.66 18.09
N TYR A 232 -16.41 -15.39 16.85
CA TYR A 232 -17.26 -14.94 15.73
C TYR A 232 -17.01 -15.77 14.45
N PRO A 233 -17.19 -17.10 14.50
CA PRO A 233 -16.92 -17.98 13.37
C PRO A 233 -17.72 -17.62 12.11
N ASP A 234 -19.02 -17.34 12.24
CA ASP A 234 -19.88 -17.07 11.10
C ASP A 234 -19.59 -15.70 10.50
N THR A 235 -19.43 -14.69 11.36
CA THR A 235 -19.09 -13.33 10.91
C THR A 235 -17.81 -13.32 10.09
N LEU A 236 -16.73 -13.94 10.58
CA LEU A 236 -15.43 -13.90 9.90
C LEU A 236 -15.38 -14.82 8.66
N THR A 237 -16.23 -15.85 8.62
CA THR A 237 -16.49 -16.64 7.41
C THR A 237 -17.15 -15.77 6.35
N ARG A 238 -18.27 -15.10 6.68
CA ARG A 238 -18.96 -14.17 5.77
C ARG A 238 -18.09 -13.01 5.31
N VAL A 239 -17.21 -12.47 6.17
CA VAL A 239 -16.23 -11.44 5.76
C VAL A 239 -15.28 -11.96 4.68
N THR A 240 -14.87 -13.22 4.78
CA THR A 240 -13.98 -13.85 3.81
C THR A 240 -14.73 -14.17 2.51
N ASP A 241 -15.94 -14.69 2.62
CA ASP A 241 -16.78 -15.09 1.48
C ASP A 241 -17.31 -13.89 0.70
N ASN A 242 -17.57 -12.76 1.34
CA ASN A 242 -18.00 -11.55 0.65
C ASN A 242 -16.85 -10.66 0.15
N ARG A 243 -15.59 -10.95 0.50
CA ARG A 243 -14.44 -10.21 -0.03
C ARG A 243 -14.37 -10.33 -1.55
N GLU A 244 -14.40 -9.20 -2.23
CA GLU A 244 -14.27 -9.14 -3.68
C GLU A 244 -12.82 -9.35 -4.13
N SER A 245 -12.62 -10.20 -5.14
CA SER A 245 -11.32 -10.40 -5.79
C SER A 245 -10.83 -9.11 -6.46
N THR A 246 -9.51 -8.97 -6.60
CA THR A 246 -8.93 -7.81 -7.29
C THR A 246 -9.31 -7.77 -8.77
N TRP A 247 -9.49 -8.93 -9.41
CA TRP A 247 -9.84 -9.01 -10.83
C TRP A 247 -11.30 -8.65 -11.10
N HIS A 248 -12.24 -9.16 -10.31
CA HIS A 248 -13.64 -8.74 -10.39
C HIS A 248 -13.78 -7.22 -10.19
N PHE A 249 -13.09 -6.66 -9.18
CA PHE A 249 -13.09 -5.22 -8.93
C PHE A 249 -12.59 -4.40 -10.15
N ARG A 250 -11.54 -4.87 -10.82
CA ARG A 250 -11.03 -4.22 -12.04
C ARG A 250 -12.03 -4.30 -13.18
N ALA A 251 -12.67 -5.45 -13.35
CA ALA A 251 -13.69 -5.63 -14.38
C ALA A 251 -14.88 -4.69 -14.16
N ARG A 252 -15.36 -4.54 -12.91
CA ARG A 252 -16.39 -3.55 -12.57
C ARG A 252 -15.95 -2.12 -12.88
N ARG A 253 -14.71 -1.75 -12.56
CA ARG A 253 -14.19 -0.40 -12.84
C ARG A 253 -14.08 -0.13 -14.33
N LEU A 254 -13.68 -1.11 -15.12
CA LEU A 254 -13.66 -0.98 -16.57
C LEU A 254 -15.08 -0.83 -17.10
N TRP A 255 -15.99 -1.73 -16.75
CA TRP A 255 -17.36 -1.65 -17.21
C TRP A 255 -18.06 -0.34 -16.81
N TRP A 256 -17.82 0.15 -15.59
CA TRP A 256 -18.27 1.48 -15.18
C TRP A 256 -17.75 2.61 -16.06
N ALA A 257 -16.46 2.57 -16.45
CA ALA A 257 -15.90 3.59 -17.32
C ALA A 257 -16.52 3.53 -18.73
N TYR A 258 -16.69 2.32 -19.25
CA TYR A 258 -17.40 2.05 -20.51
C TYR A 258 -18.82 2.64 -20.46
N ALA A 259 -19.60 2.29 -19.45
CA ALA A 259 -20.95 2.80 -19.21
C ALA A 259 -21.03 4.34 -19.16
N LEU A 260 -20.10 4.95 -18.42
CA LEU A 260 -20.05 6.40 -18.26
C LEU A 260 -19.73 7.13 -19.57
N MET A 261 -18.92 6.52 -20.44
CA MET A 261 -18.56 7.06 -21.75
C MET A 261 -19.71 6.91 -22.76
N SER A 262 -20.34 5.73 -22.81
CA SER A 262 -21.53 5.50 -23.67
C SER A 262 -22.66 6.48 -23.33
N ALA A 263 -22.88 6.77 -22.04
CA ALA A 263 -23.87 7.75 -21.60
C ALA A 263 -23.60 9.20 -22.07
N ARG A 264 -22.37 9.52 -22.49
CA ARG A 264 -22.00 10.85 -23.03
C ARG A 264 -22.20 10.97 -24.54
N GLY A 265 -22.56 9.88 -25.22
CA GLY A 265 -22.68 9.84 -26.68
C GLY A 265 -21.33 9.76 -27.40
N ASP A 266 -20.23 9.59 -26.66
CA ASP A 266 -18.91 9.46 -27.24
C ASP A 266 -18.64 7.99 -27.63
N ALA A 267 -18.28 7.74 -28.89
CA ALA A 267 -17.59 6.52 -29.31
C ALA A 267 -16.13 6.58 -28.84
N ALA A 268 -15.92 6.78 -27.55
CA ALA A 268 -14.58 7.04 -27.04
C ALA A 268 -13.79 5.72 -26.97
N PRO A 269 -12.55 5.72 -27.49
CA PRO A 269 -11.79 4.49 -27.69
C PRO A 269 -11.48 3.80 -26.35
N ALA A 270 -11.38 2.47 -26.37
CA ALA A 270 -11.04 1.64 -25.21
C ALA A 270 -9.92 2.19 -24.31
N ARG A 271 -8.94 2.90 -24.89
CA ARG A 271 -7.87 3.60 -24.18
C ARG A 271 -8.36 4.62 -23.14
N GLU A 272 -9.38 5.40 -23.45
CA GLU A 272 -9.94 6.39 -22.52
C GLU A 272 -10.68 5.71 -21.37
N ALA A 273 -11.38 4.61 -21.64
CA ALA A 273 -12.00 3.80 -20.60
C ALA A 273 -10.97 3.20 -19.64
N VAL A 274 -9.80 2.78 -20.14
CA VAL A 274 -8.67 2.34 -19.31
C VAL A 274 -8.18 3.47 -18.40
N ILE A 275 -8.01 4.68 -18.94
CA ILE A 275 -7.56 5.85 -18.16
C ILE A 275 -8.60 6.22 -17.09
N LEU A 276 -9.87 6.34 -17.47
CA LEU A 276 -10.97 6.72 -16.58
C LEU A 276 -11.20 5.67 -15.48
N SER A 277 -11.18 4.39 -15.87
CA SER A 277 -11.29 3.28 -14.93
C SER A 277 -10.13 3.24 -13.96
N GLY A 278 -8.93 3.72 -14.32
CA GLY A 278 -7.71 3.65 -13.51
C GLY A 278 -7.21 2.22 -13.29
N VAL A 279 -7.59 1.29 -14.17
CA VAL A 279 -7.04 -0.07 -14.20
C VAL A 279 -5.75 -0.07 -15.00
N GLY A 280 -4.75 -0.84 -14.57
CA GLY A 280 -3.49 -0.95 -15.30
C GLY A 280 -3.70 -1.51 -16.71
N HIS A 281 -3.03 -0.94 -17.70
CA HIS A 281 -3.22 -1.25 -19.13
C HIS A 281 -3.30 -2.75 -19.44
N TYR A 282 -2.33 -3.51 -18.96
CA TYR A 282 -2.25 -4.97 -19.14
C TYR A 282 -3.43 -5.74 -18.56
N ALA A 283 -3.86 -5.38 -17.34
CA ALA A 283 -5.02 -6.03 -16.72
C ALA A 283 -6.31 -5.64 -17.45
N ALA A 284 -6.40 -4.41 -17.96
CA ALA A 284 -7.55 -3.98 -18.72
C ALA A 284 -7.65 -4.70 -20.07
N GLN A 285 -6.55 -4.82 -20.80
CA GLN A 285 -6.49 -5.58 -22.04
C GLN A 285 -6.93 -7.03 -21.83
N ALA A 286 -6.42 -7.69 -20.78
CA ALA A 286 -6.78 -9.07 -20.45
C ALA A 286 -8.28 -9.25 -20.17
N ILE A 287 -8.90 -8.29 -19.47
CA ILE A 287 -10.34 -8.32 -19.18
C ILE A 287 -11.13 -8.10 -20.48
N ILE A 288 -10.75 -7.12 -21.30
CA ILE A 288 -11.42 -6.80 -22.56
C ILE A 288 -11.38 -8.01 -23.50
N GLU A 289 -10.21 -8.63 -23.66
CA GLU A 289 -10.01 -9.84 -24.48
C GLU A 289 -10.84 -11.02 -23.94
N HIS A 290 -10.81 -11.26 -22.62
CA HIS A 290 -11.59 -12.34 -22.02
C HIS A 290 -13.10 -12.17 -22.21
N CYS A 291 -13.60 -10.95 -22.05
CA CYS A 291 -15.02 -10.66 -22.19
C CYS A 291 -15.47 -10.47 -23.65
N GLY A 292 -14.54 -10.46 -24.61
CA GLY A 292 -14.84 -10.14 -26.01
C GLY A 292 -15.49 -8.75 -26.18
N TRP A 293 -15.13 -7.78 -25.32
CA TRP A 293 -15.72 -6.44 -25.40
C TRP A 293 -15.18 -5.71 -26.63
N GLU A 294 -16.08 -5.24 -27.49
CA GLU A 294 -15.70 -4.43 -28.65
C GLU A 294 -15.10 -3.07 -28.22
N PRO A 295 -14.20 -2.47 -29.04
CA PRO A 295 -13.62 -1.16 -28.76
C PRO A 295 -14.64 -0.01 -28.71
N VAL A 296 -15.84 -0.23 -29.24
CA VAL A 296 -16.93 0.74 -29.37
C VAL A 296 -18.16 0.16 -28.68
N LEU A 297 -18.76 0.94 -27.78
CA LEU A 297 -19.95 0.52 -27.05
C LEU A 297 -21.23 0.89 -27.80
N PRO A 298 -22.30 0.08 -27.68
CA PRO A 298 -23.63 0.49 -28.10
C PRO A 298 -24.07 1.76 -27.36
N LEU A 299 -24.69 2.69 -28.09
CA LEU A 299 -25.41 3.81 -27.48
C LEU A 299 -26.65 3.28 -26.77
N ALA A 300 -26.86 3.74 -25.54
CA ALA A 300 -28.03 3.45 -24.70
C ALA A 300 -28.12 2.01 -24.14
N ALA A 301 -27.39 1.75 -23.04
CA ALA A 301 -27.80 0.72 -22.09
C ALA A 301 -27.95 1.33 -20.70
N LYS A 302 -28.95 0.87 -19.93
CA LYS A 302 -28.92 1.00 -18.48
C LYS A 302 -27.82 0.06 -17.99
N PHE A 303 -26.67 0.62 -17.65
CA PHE A 303 -25.48 -0.19 -17.40
C PHE A 303 -25.43 -0.70 -15.96
N ASP A 304 -25.94 -1.91 -15.75
CA ASP A 304 -25.67 -2.70 -14.54
C ASP A 304 -24.35 -3.48 -14.72
N ALA A 305 -23.34 -3.11 -13.94
CA ALA A 305 -22.04 -3.75 -13.98
C ALA A 305 -22.05 -5.19 -13.47
N LEU A 306 -22.88 -5.52 -12.49
CA LEU A 306 -22.91 -6.86 -11.91
C LEU A 306 -23.59 -7.83 -12.87
N ALA A 307 -24.73 -7.43 -13.45
CA ALA A 307 -25.42 -8.24 -14.45
C ALA A 307 -24.50 -8.53 -15.64
N LYS A 308 -23.82 -7.51 -16.17
CA LYS A 308 -22.94 -7.70 -17.34
C LYS A 308 -21.76 -8.62 -17.05
N LEU A 309 -21.12 -8.47 -15.90
CA LEU A 309 -20.01 -9.35 -15.54
C LEU A 309 -20.47 -10.79 -15.33
N SER A 310 -21.65 -10.98 -14.75
CA SER A 310 -22.26 -12.30 -14.59
C SER A 310 -22.52 -12.97 -15.96
N GLU A 311 -23.02 -12.23 -16.96
CA GLU A 311 -23.18 -12.73 -18.34
C GLU A 311 -21.86 -13.22 -18.94
N ALA A 312 -20.74 -12.58 -18.58
CA ALA A 312 -19.39 -12.98 -18.99
C ALA A 312 -18.77 -14.09 -18.11
N GLY A 313 -19.54 -14.69 -17.19
CA GLY A 313 -19.04 -15.70 -16.25
C GLY A 313 -18.10 -15.16 -15.16
N ILE A 314 -18.04 -13.83 -14.98
CA ILE A 314 -17.18 -13.16 -14.01
C ILE A 314 -17.92 -13.02 -12.68
N THR A 315 -17.57 -13.89 -11.72
CA THR A 315 -18.11 -13.85 -10.35
C THR A 315 -17.32 -12.90 -9.44
N PRO A 316 -17.84 -12.50 -8.27
CA PRO A 316 -17.09 -11.71 -7.28
C PRO A 316 -15.74 -12.33 -6.87
N LYS A 317 -15.59 -13.65 -7.02
CA LYS A 317 -14.38 -14.43 -6.72
C LYS A 317 -13.52 -14.73 -7.95
N TRP A 318 -13.82 -14.13 -9.10
CA TRP A 318 -13.07 -14.35 -10.32
C TRP A 318 -11.60 -13.92 -10.16
N GLU A 319 -10.67 -14.86 -10.26
CA GLU A 319 -9.23 -14.63 -10.09
C GLU A 319 -8.52 -14.21 -11.39
N GLY A 320 -9.31 -13.84 -12.41
CA GLY A 320 -8.83 -13.35 -13.70
C GLY A 320 -8.95 -14.35 -14.85
N PRO A 321 -8.54 -13.95 -16.07
CA PRO A 321 -8.65 -14.80 -17.25
C PRO A 321 -7.78 -16.05 -17.13
N PRO A 322 -8.26 -17.25 -17.55
CA PRO A 322 -7.48 -18.48 -17.48
C PRO A 322 -6.15 -18.43 -18.24
N ALA A 323 -6.11 -17.68 -19.36
CA ALA A 323 -4.93 -17.53 -20.21
C ALA A 323 -3.92 -16.47 -19.68
N TRP A 324 -4.20 -15.81 -18.55
CA TRP A 324 -3.35 -14.75 -18.03
C TRP A 324 -2.08 -15.29 -17.36
N GLN A 325 -0.95 -15.29 -18.09
CA GLN A 325 0.35 -15.79 -17.61
C GLN A 325 1.14 -14.78 -16.75
N GLY A 326 0.46 -13.89 -16.02
CA GLY A 326 1.10 -13.17 -14.92
C GLY A 326 2.18 -12.16 -15.30
N ARG A 327 2.10 -11.48 -16.47
CA ARG A 327 2.91 -10.26 -16.67
C ARG A 327 2.64 -9.33 -15.50
N ALA A 328 3.71 -8.94 -14.79
CA ALA A 328 3.66 -8.31 -13.49
C ALA A 328 2.56 -7.25 -13.43
N ILE A 329 1.53 -7.56 -12.66
CA ILE A 329 0.44 -6.65 -12.37
C ILE A 329 1.08 -5.41 -11.74
N GLY A 330 1.01 -4.27 -12.43
CA GLY A 330 1.50 -2.99 -11.91
C GLY A 330 1.08 -2.79 -10.46
N GLY A 331 2.06 -2.91 -9.58
CA GLY A 331 1.90 -3.14 -8.15
C GLY A 331 3.15 -3.87 -7.67
N ARG A 332 3.70 -3.51 -6.50
CA ARG A 332 4.93 -4.13 -5.96
C ARG A 332 4.65 -5.58 -5.57
N ALA A 333 4.64 -6.49 -6.53
CA ALA A 333 4.72 -7.91 -6.28
C ALA A 333 6.15 -8.21 -5.80
N TYR A 334 6.35 -8.26 -4.49
CA TYR A 334 7.56 -8.83 -3.93
C TYR A 334 7.57 -10.33 -4.27
N GLN A 335 8.33 -10.70 -5.30
CA GLN A 335 8.74 -12.08 -5.47
C GLN A 335 9.75 -12.40 -4.36
N ARG A 336 9.44 -13.37 -3.51
CA ARG A 336 10.48 -14.01 -2.68
C ARG A 336 11.42 -14.72 -3.65
N ARG A 337 12.71 -14.38 -3.60
CA ARG A 337 13.74 -15.17 -4.27
C ARG A 337 13.77 -16.57 -3.63
N PRO A 338 14.01 -17.62 -4.44
CA PRO A 338 14.15 -18.99 -3.96
C PRO A 338 15.30 -19.14 -2.96
#